data_AF-A0A0K1E2R9-F1
#
_entry.id   AF-A0A0K1E2R9-F1
#
_cell.length_a   1.000
_cell.length_b   1.000
_cell.length_c   1.000
_cell.angle_alpha   90.00
_cell.angle_beta   90.00
_cell.angle_gamma   90.00
#
_symmetry.space_group_name_H-M   'P 1'
#
loop_
_entity.id
_entity.type
_entity.pdbx_description
1 polymer ?
#
loop_
_entity_poly.entity_id
_entity_poly.type
_entity_poly.pdbx_seq_one_letter_code
_entity_poly.pdbx_strand_id
1 'polypeptide(L)' 'MITCPRCGMPEWEALPAPYTYRHKGPENTIMIARCKNCGLVFYIFRTSLETFTLEIEKAERKHGAIPHIDLDK' A
#
# COMPACT_ATOMS: atom_id res chain seq x y z
N MET A 1 -11.21 -5.77 -7.35
CA MET A 1 -10.07 -5.50 -8.26
C MET A 1 -9.20 -4.43 -7.62
N ILE A 2 -7.88 -4.63 -7.53
CA ILE A 2 -6.98 -3.66 -6.89
C ILE A 2 -6.60 -2.61 -7.94
N THR A 3 -6.90 -1.35 -7.66
CA THR A 3 -6.67 -0.23 -8.57
C THR A 3 -5.86 0.89 -7.90
N CYS A 4 -5.12 1.64 -8.70
CA CYS A 4 -4.40 2.81 -8.22
C CYS A 4 -5.39 3.83 -7.61
N PRO A 5 -5.19 4.29 -6.36
CA PRO A 5 -6.11 5.21 -5.69
C PRO A 5 -6.13 6.61 -6.29
N ARG A 6 -5.21 6.92 -7.22
CA ARG A 6 -5.12 8.23 -7.89
C ARG A 6 -5.65 8.22 -9.32
N CYS A 7 -5.24 7.26 -10.16
CA CYS A 7 -5.66 7.22 -11.57
C CYS A 7 -6.69 6.14 -11.90
N GLY A 8 -7.06 5.28 -10.94
CA GLY A 8 -8.08 4.23 -11.13
C GLY A 8 -7.64 3.02 -11.95
N MET A 9 -6.44 3.04 -12.52
CA MET A 9 -5.92 1.97 -13.38
C MET A 9 -5.50 0.72 -12.57
N PRO A 10 -5.74 -0.50 -13.08
CA PRO A 10 -5.38 -1.75 -12.41
C PRO A 10 -3.90 -2.15 -12.56
N GLU A 11 -3.12 -1.45 -13.39
CA GLU A 11 -1.72 -1.77 -13.65
C GLU A 11 -0.80 -1.23 -12.55
N TRP A 12 -0.29 -2.14 -11.73
CA TRP A 12 0.68 -1.88 -10.69
C TRP A 12 1.66 -3.04 -10.55
N GLU A 13 2.76 -2.79 -9.87
CA GLU A 13 3.73 -3.80 -9.44
C GLU A 13 3.92 -3.71 -7.93
N ALA A 14 4.01 -4.87 -7.27
CA ALA A 14 4.39 -4.90 -5.87
C ALA A 14 5.87 -4.52 -5.77
N LEU A 15 6.21 -3.64 -4.82
CA LEU A 15 7.60 -3.41 -4.51
C LEU A 15 8.18 -4.65 -3.81
N PRO A 16 9.46 -4.99 -4.05
CA PRO A 16 10.10 -6.17 -3.48
C PRO A 16 10.10 -6.14 -1.96
N ALA A 17 10.26 -7.29 -1.29
CA ALA A 17 10.48 -7.32 0.16
C ALA A 17 11.64 -6.37 0.53
N PRO A 18 11.54 -5.59 1.63
CA PRO A 18 10.79 -5.84 2.86
C PRO A 18 9.38 -5.21 2.94
N TYR A 19 8.84 -4.65 1.86
CA TYR A 19 7.64 -3.80 1.89
C TYR A 19 6.28 -4.52 1.98
N THR A 20 6.27 -5.81 2.36
CA THR A 20 5.07 -6.59 2.66
C THR A 20 5.04 -6.96 4.13
N TYR A 21 4.03 -6.48 4.86
CA TYR A 21 3.98 -6.59 6.32
C TYR A 21 2.64 -7.14 6.81
N ARG A 22 2.67 -8.00 7.83
CA ARG A 22 1.48 -8.43 8.59
C ARG A 22 1.36 -7.56 9.84
N HIS A 23 0.39 -6.65 9.86
CA HIS A 23 0.08 -5.86 11.06
C HIS A 23 -0.52 -6.76 12.15
N LYS A 24 -0.02 -6.64 13.39
CA LYS A 24 -0.47 -7.44 14.55
C LYS A 24 -1.99 -7.26 14.74
N GLY A 25 -2.76 -8.27 14.34
CA GLY A 25 -4.22 -8.28 14.30
C GLY A 25 -4.73 -9.29 13.25
N PRO A 26 -6.04 -9.55 13.18
CA PRO A 26 -6.60 -10.55 12.26
C PRO A 26 -6.29 -10.15 10.81
N GLU A 27 -5.29 -10.81 10.24
CA GLU A 27 -4.91 -10.80 8.82
C GLU A 27 -4.96 -9.45 8.10
N ASN A 28 -4.30 -8.42 8.66
CA ASN A 28 -4.09 -7.15 8.00
C ASN A 28 -2.72 -7.13 7.30
N THR A 29 -2.68 -7.58 6.03
CA THR A 29 -1.45 -7.48 5.22
C THR A 29 -1.41 -6.13 4.52
N ILE A 30 -0.30 -5.39 4.72
CA ILE A 30 0.01 -4.17 4.00
C ILE A 30 1.07 -4.52 2.97
N MET A 31 0.79 -4.27 1.69
CA MET A 31 1.80 -4.32 0.63
C MET A 31 2.02 -2.93 0.08
N ILE A 32 3.25 -2.60 -0.27
CA ILE A 32 3.53 -1.39 -1.05
C ILE A 32 3.55 -1.75 -2.53
N ALA A 33 2.81 -0.98 -3.33
CA ALA A 33 2.74 -1.15 -4.77
C ALA A 33 3.02 0.18 -5.48
N ARG A 34 3.57 0.09 -6.68
CA ARG A 34 3.78 1.22 -7.59
C ARG A 34 2.85 1.10 -8.79
N CYS A 35 2.10 2.14 -9.10
CA CYS A 35 1.29 2.19 -10.31
C CYS A 35 2.19 2.32 -11.54
N LYS A 36 2.00 1.45 -12.55
CA LYS A 36 2.75 1.51 -13.81
C LYS A 36 2.33 2.67 -14.71
N ASN A 37 1.13 3.22 -14.50
CA ASN A 37 0.59 4.31 -15.29
C ASN A 37 1.01 5.70 -14.76
N CYS A 38 0.77 5.99 -13.47
CA CYS A 38 1.07 7.31 -12.89
C CYS A 38 2.30 7.34 -11.97
N GLY A 39 2.96 6.20 -11.75
CA GLY A 39 4.16 6.11 -10.91
C GLY A 39 3.92 6.20 -9.40
N LEU A 40 2.68 6.43 -8.96
CA LEU A 40 2.32 6.57 -7.55
C LEU A 40 2.69 5.30 -6.77
N VAL A 41 3.35 5.48 -5.63
CA VAL A 41 3.55 4.45 -4.63
C VAL A 41 2.40 4.52 -3.61
N PHE A 42 1.72 3.40 -3.38
CA PHE A 42 0.53 3.33 -2.53
C PHE A 42 0.48 2.02 -1.75
N TYR A 43 -0.30 2.00 -0.68
CA TYR A 43 -0.56 0.79 0.10
C TYR A 43 -1.72 0.01 -0.46
N ILE A 44 -1.58 -1.31 -0.49
CA ILE A 44 -2.65 -2.26 -0.61
C ILE A 44 -2.87 -2.85 0.78
N PHE A 45 -3.98 -2.50 1.40
CA PHE A 45 -4.44 -3.09 2.64
C PHE A 45 -5.34 -4.26 2.33
N ARG A 46 -4.98 -5.44 2.82
CA ARG A 46 -5.80 -6.64 2.75
C ARG A 46 -6.20 -7.02 4.16
N THR A 47 -7.50 -7.00 4.43
CA THR A 47 -8.12 -7.51 5.66
C THR A 47 -8.83 -8.83 5.35
N SER A 48 -9.38 -9.49 6.36
CA SER A 48 -10.22 -10.69 6.16
C SER A 48 -11.53 -10.39 5.41
N LEU A 49 -12.01 -9.14 5.45
CA LEU A 49 -13.29 -8.73 4.88
C LEU A 49 -13.14 -8.09 3.50
N GLU A 50 -12.08 -7.32 3.29
CA GLU A 50 -11.93 -6.50 2.09
C GLU A 50 -10.47 -6.21 1.72
N THR A 51 -10.27 -5.67 0.53
CA THR A 51 -8.98 -5.15 0.07
C THR A 51 -9.19 -3.74 -0.47
N PHE A 52 -8.44 -2.77 0.05
CA PHE A 52 -8.51 -1.38 -0.38
C PHE A 52 -7.11 -0.79 -0.60
N THR A 53 -7.06 0.26 -1.41
CA THR A 53 -5.82 0.97 -1.75
C THR A 53 -5.81 2.37 -1.14
N LEU A 54 -4.65 2.84 -0.70
CA LEU A 54 -4.52 4.13 -0.04
C LEU A 54 -3.19 4.80 -0.39
N GLU A 55 -3.23 6.10 -0.68
CA GLU A 55 -2.01 6.90 -0.86
C GLU A 55 -1.20 6.93 0.44
N ILE A 56 0.13 6.84 0.35
CA ILE A 56 1.01 6.79 1.52
C ILE A 56 0.77 8.00 2.43
N GLU A 57 0.75 9.22 1.85
CA GLU A 57 0.51 10.46 2.59
C GLU A 57 -0.83 10.49 3.33
N LYS A 58 -1.86 9.80 2.81
CA LYS A 58 -3.17 9.70 3.46
C LYS A 58 -3.12 8.69 4.62
N ALA A 59 -2.39 7.58 4.43
CA ALA A 59 -2.19 6.59 5.47
C ALA A 59 -1.39 7.18 6.65
N GLU A 60 -0.30 7.90 6.37
CA GLU A 60 0.55 8.49 7.39
C GLU A 60 -0.16 9.61 8.17
N ARG A 61 -0.99 10.42 7.51
CA ARG A 61 -1.84 11.40 8.20
C ARG A 61 -2.83 10.76 9.17
N LYS A 62 -3.35 9.57 8.83
CA LYS A 62 -4.36 8.88 9.64
C LYS A 62 -3.75 8.03 10.75
N HIS A 63 -2.58 7.45 10.51
CA HIS A 63 -1.98 6.43 11.38
C HIS A 63 -0.62 6.84 11.98
N GLY A 64 -0.11 8.03 11.65
CA GLY A 64 1.27 8.44 11.92
C GLY A 64 2.25 7.82 10.91
N ALA A 65 3.51 8.23 10.98
CA ALA A 65 4.57 7.61 10.18
C ALA A 65 4.59 6.11 10.45
N ILE A 66 4.47 5.30 9.40
CA ILE A 66 4.48 3.85 9.54
C ILE A 66 5.97 3.45 9.54
N PRO A 67 6.52 2.96 10.68
CA PRO A 67 7.97 2.93 10.99
C PRO A 67 8.81 1.97 10.13
N HIS A 68 8.21 1.37 9.09
CA HIS A 68 8.83 0.34 8.25
C HIS A 68 8.88 0.73 6.77
N ILE A 69 8.55 1.99 6.44
CA ILE A 69 8.70 2.54 5.09
C ILE A 69 9.90 3.48 5.10
N ASP A 70 11.03 2.94 4.66
CA ASP A 70 12.19 3.73 4.24
C ASP A 70 12.28 3.58 2.71
N LEU A 71 11.66 4.51 1.98
CA LEU A 71 11.71 4.55 0.51
C LEU A 71 12.96 5.27 0.00
N ASP A 72 13.82 5.76 0.89
CA ASP A 72 15.02 6.55 0.60
C ASP A 72 16.31 5.69 0.48
N LYS A 73 16.17 4.37 0.24
CA LYS A 73 17.29 3.46 -0.05
C LYS A 73 17.18 2.76 -1.41
#